data_AF-X0ZR05-F1
#
_entry.id   AF-X0ZR05-F1
#
_cell.length_a   1.000
_cell.length_b   1.000
_cell.length_c   1.000
_cell.angle_alpha   90.00
_cell.angle_beta   90.00
_cell.angle_gamma   90.00
#
_symmetry.space_group_name_H-M   'P 1'
#
loop_
_entity.id
_entity.type
_entity.pdbx_description
1 polymer ?
#
loop_
_entity_poly.entity_id
_entity_poly.type
_entity_poly.pdbx_seq_one_letter_code
_entity_poly.pdbx_strand_id
1 'polypeptide(L)'
;MHNRGIYPPIDVLGSLSRLMKDGIGEGYTRKDHPSLSNQLYASYAEGLDKRRLAEVIGKKELNRRDQILYEFADKFEENFVNQGDNYRSIEESLDLGWSLLSNLPETELTKVSQDLIEEHIQNKGADSV
;
A
#
# COMPACT_ATOMS: atom_id res chain seq x y z
N MET A 1 10.05 4.54 -12.32
CA MET A 1 9.58 3.14 -12.35
C MET A 1 10.19 2.32 -13.46
N HIS A 2 10.06 2.71 -14.74
CA HIS A 2 10.64 1.94 -15.86
C HIS A 2 12.14 1.63 -15.69
N ASN A 3 12.95 2.64 -15.34
CA ASN A 3 14.39 2.48 -15.11
C ASN A 3 14.75 1.60 -13.89
N ARG A 4 13.77 1.29 -13.02
CA ARG A 4 13.91 0.39 -11.86
C ARG A 4 13.45 -1.05 -12.17
N GLY A 5 13.06 -1.35 -13.42
CA GLY A 5 12.56 -2.68 -13.80
C GLY A 5 11.15 -3.01 -13.31
N ILE A 6 10.38 -2.02 -12.87
CA ILE A 6 8.99 -2.21 -12.44
C ILE A 6 8.07 -2.27 -13.66
N TYR A 7 7.29 -3.35 -13.77
CA TYR A 7 6.34 -3.55 -14.86
C TYR A 7 4.97 -4.02 -14.34
N PRO A 8 3.85 -3.39 -14.75
CA PRO A 8 3.78 -2.20 -15.61
C PRO A 8 4.26 -0.93 -14.89
N PRO A 9 4.94 0.02 -15.57
CA PRO A 9 5.49 1.22 -14.93
C PRO A 9 4.42 2.31 -14.71
N ILE A 10 3.40 2.01 -13.90
CA ILE A 10 2.26 2.91 -13.65
C ILE A 10 2.57 3.90 -12.53
N ASP A 11 2.44 5.20 -12.82
CA ASP A 11 2.45 6.24 -11.80
C ASP A 11 1.09 6.31 -11.10
N VAL A 12 0.99 5.67 -9.94
CA VAL A 12 -0.25 5.62 -9.14
C VAL A 12 -0.71 7.00 -8.67
N LEU A 13 0.21 7.89 -8.27
CA LEU A 13 -0.18 9.22 -7.77
C LEU A 13 -0.61 10.17 -8.90
N GLY A 14 -0.08 9.97 -10.10
CA GLY A 14 -0.50 10.68 -11.31
C GLY A 14 -1.76 10.10 -11.97
N SER A 15 -2.24 8.93 -11.53
CA SER A 15 -3.36 8.21 -12.14
C SER A 15 -4.67 8.41 -11.37
N LEU A 16 -5.79 8.53 -12.09
CA LEU A 16 -7.12 8.67 -11.48
C LEU A 16 -8.21 7.97 -12.29
N SER A 17 -9.02 7.17 -11.62
CA SER A 17 -10.28 6.66 -12.16
C SER A 17 -11.46 7.40 -11.52
N ARG A 18 -12.18 8.20 -12.32
CA ARG A 18 -13.34 9.00 -11.85
C ARG A 18 -14.55 8.15 -11.47
N LEU A 19 -14.64 6.95 -12.02
CA LEU A 19 -15.77 6.02 -11.82
C LEU A 19 -15.46 4.94 -10.78
N MET A 20 -14.26 4.93 -10.19
CA MET A 20 -13.85 3.91 -9.23
C MET A 20 -14.88 3.74 -8.11
N LYS A 21 -15.35 4.84 -7.53
CA LYS A 21 -16.32 4.85 -6.43
C LYS A 21 -17.62 4.09 -6.74
N ASP A 22 -18.00 3.99 -8.02
CA ASP A 22 -19.25 3.36 -8.47
C ASP A 22 -19.04 1.88 -8.85
N GLY A 23 -17.79 1.39 -8.85
CA GLY A 23 -17.41 0.03 -9.25
C GLY A 23 -16.67 -0.77 -8.19
N ILE A 24 -16.61 -0.28 -6.95
CA ILE A 24 -15.92 -0.95 -5.83
C ILE A 24 -16.83 -1.06 -4.60
N GLY A 25 -16.42 -1.89 -3.63
CA GLY A 25 -17.18 -2.10 -2.40
C GLY A 25 -18.04 -3.36 -2.44
N GLU A 26 -18.91 -3.49 -1.46
CA GLU A 26 -19.82 -4.63 -1.31
C GLU A 26 -20.74 -4.79 -2.54
N GLY A 27 -20.89 -6.03 -3.01
CA GLY A 27 -21.66 -6.34 -4.22
C GLY A 27 -20.91 -6.13 -5.54
N TYR A 28 -19.71 -5.55 -5.54
CA TYR A 28 -18.88 -5.36 -6.73
C TYR A 28 -17.52 -6.06 -6.63
N THR A 29 -16.77 -5.78 -5.56
CA THR A 29 -15.43 -6.34 -5.32
C THR A 29 -15.36 -6.91 -3.91
N ARG A 30 -15.05 -6.06 -2.91
CA ARG A 30 -15.04 -6.40 -1.49
C ARG A 30 -15.29 -5.16 -0.66
N LYS A 31 -15.91 -5.31 0.52
CA LYS A 31 -16.36 -4.20 1.39
C LYS A 31 -15.23 -3.24 1.81
N ASP A 32 -14.01 -3.75 1.93
CA ASP A 32 -12.79 -3.07 2.40
C ASP A 32 -12.04 -2.32 1.28
N HIS A 33 -12.36 -2.59 0.01
CA HIS A 33 -11.64 -2.04 -1.14
C HIS A 33 -11.52 -0.50 -1.11
N PRO A 34 -12.58 0.30 -0.83
CA PRO A 34 -12.46 1.76 -0.80
C PRO A 34 -11.45 2.24 0.25
N SER A 35 -11.54 1.70 1.47
CA SER A 35 -10.68 2.10 2.59
C SER A 35 -9.24 1.65 2.38
N LEU A 36 -9.05 0.42 1.89
CA LEU A 36 -7.72 -0.11 1.56
C LEU A 36 -7.04 0.73 0.49
N SER A 37 -7.74 1.04 -0.61
CA SER A 37 -7.17 1.87 -1.68
C SER A 37 -6.76 3.25 -1.18
N ASN A 38 -7.60 3.89 -0.35
CA ASN A 38 -7.30 5.20 0.22
C ASN A 38 -6.08 5.16 1.16
N GLN A 39 -5.97 4.11 1.98
CA GLN A 39 -4.84 3.94 2.89
C GLN A 39 -3.53 3.67 2.14
N LEU A 40 -3.54 2.77 1.15
CA LEU A 40 -2.37 2.49 0.31
C LEU A 40 -1.89 3.76 -0.41
N TYR A 41 -2.82 4.54 -0.98
CA TYR A 41 -2.48 5.80 -1.64
C TYR A 41 -1.83 6.80 -0.66
N ALA A 42 -2.41 6.98 0.52
CA ALA A 42 -1.89 7.91 1.52
C ALA A 42 -0.50 7.49 2.02
N SER A 43 -0.32 6.21 2.38
CA SER A 43 0.96 5.67 2.84
C SER A 43 2.03 5.73 1.75
N TYR A 44 1.66 5.49 0.49
CA TYR A 44 2.61 5.57 -0.63
C TYR A 44 3.04 7.01 -0.89
N ALA A 45 2.11 7.97 -0.86
CA ALA A 45 2.43 9.39 -0.99
C ALA A 45 3.38 9.87 0.12
N GLU A 46 3.09 9.54 1.37
CA GLU A 46 3.96 9.91 2.50
C GLU A 46 5.33 9.24 2.38
N GLY A 47 5.39 7.96 2.02
CA GLY A 47 6.64 7.23 1.81
C GLY A 47 7.52 7.82 0.71
N LEU A 48 6.93 8.31 -0.39
CA LEU A 48 7.66 9.04 -1.43
C LEU A 48 8.22 10.36 -0.92
N ASP A 49 7.50 11.09 -0.07
CA ASP A 49 8.03 12.29 0.58
C ASP A 49 9.20 11.95 1.51
N LYS A 50 9.14 10.83 2.24
CA LYS A 50 10.27 10.36 3.06
C LYS A 50 11.46 9.95 2.21
N ARG A 51 11.23 9.38 1.03
CA ARG A 51 12.29 9.08 0.07
C ARG A 51 13.01 10.34 -0.40
N ARG A 52 12.27 11.38 -0.77
CA ARG A 52 12.84 12.70 -1.12
C ARG A 52 13.63 13.30 0.03
N LEU A 53 13.12 13.22 1.26
CA LEU A 53 13.85 13.70 2.43
C LEU A 53 15.15 12.93 2.65
N ALA A 54 15.12 11.59 2.53
CA ALA A 54 16.29 10.74 2.64
C ALA A 54 17.37 11.03 1.58
N GLU A 55 16.99 11.47 0.39
CA GLU A 55 17.95 11.91 -0.65
C GLU A 55 18.72 13.18 -0.23
N VAL A 56 18.13 14.02 0.63
CA VAL A 56 18.74 15.26 1.13
C VAL A 56 19.62 15.01 2.37
N ILE A 57 19.11 14.29 3.36
CA ILE A 57 19.77 14.13 4.67
C ILE A 57 20.43 12.75 4.87
N GLY A 58 20.15 11.78 3.99
CA GLY A 58 20.55 10.39 4.12
C GLY A 58 19.51 9.53 4.85
N LYS A 59 19.26 8.30 4.33
CA LYS A 59 18.26 7.36 4.91
C LYS A 59 18.48 7.08 6.40
N LYS A 60 19.75 7.01 6.86
CA LYS A 60 20.08 6.70 8.26
C LYS A 60 19.67 7.79 9.25
N GLU A 61 19.51 9.02 8.77
CA GLU A 61 19.12 10.18 9.59
C GLU A 61 17.60 10.30 9.76
N LEU A 62 16.82 9.52 9.01
CA LEU A 62 15.37 9.46 9.22
C LEU A 62 15.06 8.84 10.59
N ASN A 63 14.02 9.35 11.25
CA ASN A 63 13.50 8.68 12.44
C ASN A 63 12.87 7.32 12.06
N ARG A 64 12.61 6.46 13.05
CA ARG A 64 12.10 5.10 12.82
C ARG A 64 10.79 5.07 12.02
N ARG A 65 9.85 5.99 12.29
CA ARG A 65 8.58 6.08 11.56
C ARG A 65 8.82 6.39 10.08
N ASP A 66 9.65 7.38 9.80
CA ASP A 66 9.96 7.80 8.43
C ASP A 66 10.73 6.72 7.65
N GLN A 67 11.60 5.96 8.33
CA GLN A 67 12.26 4.80 7.71
C GLN A 67 11.26 3.72 7.31
N ILE A 68 10.26 3.43 8.15
CA ILE A 68 9.22 2.45 7.83
C ILE A 68 8.38 2.91 6.63
N LEU A 69 8.00 4.19 6.58
CA LEU A 69 7.24 4.74 5.45
C LEU A 69 8.05 4.77 4.15
N TYR A 70 9.34 5.11 4.23
CA TYR A 70 10.28 4.98 3.12
C TYR A 70 10.27 3.55 2.56
N GLU A 71 10.42 2.55 3.45
CA GLU A 71 10.47 1.14 3.07
C GLU A 71 9.13 0.63 2.54
N PHE A 72 8.02 1.15 3.06
CA PHE A 72 6.70 0.89 2.53
C PHE A 72 6.60 1.32 1.06
N ALA A 73 7.10 2.50 0.69
CA ALA A 73 7.06 2.95 -0.71
C ALA A 73 7.90 2.07 -1.64
N ASP A 74 9.05 1.57 -1.19
CA ASP A 74 9.84 0.60 -1.97
C ASP A 74 9.10 -0.73 -2.13
N LYS A 75 8.60 -1.30 -1.03
CA LYS A 75 7.83 -2.57 -1.09
C LYS A 75 6.55 -2.45 -1.90
N PHE A 76 5.89 -1.30 -1.89
CA PHE A 76 4.70 -1.05 -2.69
C PHE A 76 5.03 -1.08 -4.18
N GLU A 77 6.08 -0.39 -4.60
CA GLU A 77 6.54 -0.42 -5.99
C GLU A 77 6.98 -1.82 -6.43
N GLU A 78 7.74 -2.53 -5.57
CA GLU A 78 8.35 -3.82 -5.89
C GLU A 78 7.38 -4.99 -5.87
N ASN A 79 6.33 -4.95 -5.04
CA ASN A 79 5.42 -6.09 -4.87
C ASN A 79 4.02 -5.78 -5.39
N PHE A 80 3.51 -4.57 -5.17
CA PHE A 80 2.14 -4.22 -5.56
C PHE A 80 2.07 -3.81 -7.03
N VAL A 81 2.86 -2.80 -7.41
CA VAL A 81 2.85 -2.22 -8.77
C VAL A 81 3.55 -3.16 -9.75
N ASN A 82 4.70 -3.71 -9.36
CA ASN A 82 5.43 -4.66 -10.19
C ASN A 82 4.73 -6.03 -10.19
N GLN A 83 3.99 -6.29 -11.26
CA GLN A 83 3.30 -7.58 -11.48
C GLN A 83 4.09 -8.47 -12.45
N GLY A 84 5.00 -7.90 -13.24
CA GLY A 84 5.60 -8.59 -14.38
C GLY A 84 4.52 -9.03 -15.37
N ASP A 85 4.66 -10.24 -15.91
CA ASP A 85 3.69 -10.83 -16.84
C ASP A 85 2.60 -11.65 -16.14
N ASN A 86 2.51 -11.58 -14.80
CA ASN A 86 1.52 -12.32 -14.05
C ASN A 86 0.13 -11.71 -14.21
N TYR A 87 -0.90 -12.52 -14.01
CA TYR A 87 -2.27 -12.06 -13.82
C TYR A 87 -2.59 -12.07 -12.32
N ARG A 88 -3.34 -11.08 -11.86
CA ARG A 88 -3.79 -10.97 -10.47
C ARG A 88 -5.29 -10.70 -10.44
N SER A 89 -6.03 -11.47 -9.66
CA SER A 89 -7.44 -11.19 -9.40
C SER A 89 -7.58 -9.95 -8.52
N ILE A 90 -8.80 -9.43 -8.39
CA ILE A 90 -9.03 -8.29 -7.50
C ILE A 90 -8.82 -8.70 -6.03
N GLU A 91 -9.25 -9.89 -5.63
CA GLU A 91 -9.08 -10.43 -4.29
C GLU A 91 -7.60 -10.57 -3.92
N GLU A 92 -6.79 -11.15 -4.81
CA GLU A 92 -5.34 -11.26 -4.63
C GLU A 92 -4.68 -9.87 -4.49
N SER A 93 -5.16 -8.88 -5.24
CA SER A 93 -4.67 -7.50 -5.14
C SER A 93 -5.00 -6.88 -3.79
N LEU A 94 -6.23 -7.08 -3.29
CA LEU A 94 -6.64 -6.55 -1.99
C LEU A 94 -5.89 -7.25 -0.84
N ASP A 95 -5.67 -8.56 -0.92
CA ASP A 95 -4.93 -9.32 0.09
C ASP A 95 -3.45 -8.92 0.15
N LEU A 96 -2.84 -8.67 -1.01
CA LEU A 96 -1.50 -8.11 -1.09
C LEU A 96 -1.42 -6.70 -0.50
N GLY A 97 -2.43 -5.87 -0.78
CA GLY A 97 -2.55 -4.53 -0.20
C GLY A 97 -2.53 -4.57 1.33
N TRP A 98 -3.34 -5.43 1.94
CA TRP A 98 -3.34 -5.63 3.39
C TRP A 98 -2.01 -6.19 3.91
N SER A 99 -1.40 -7.13 3.18
CA SER A 99 -0.08 -7.67 3.54
C SER A 99 1.03 -6.61 3.52
N LEU A 100 0.89 -5.56 2.71
CA LEU A 100 1.83 -4.44 2.70
C LEU A 100 1.57 -3.52 3.90
N LEU A 101 0.31 -3.18 4.16
CA LEU A 101 -0.10 -2.34 5.29
C LEU A 101 0.22 -2.95 6.64
N SER A 102 0.24 -4.29 6.78
CA SER A 102 0.62 -4.95 8.03
C SER A 102 2.06 -4.68 8.47
N ASN A 103 2.92 -4.12 7.61
CA ASN A 103 4.26 -3.68 7.98
C ASN A 103 4.28 -2.29 8.64
N LEU A 104 3.18 -1.53 8.55
CA LEU A 104 3.06 -0.22 9.16
C LEU A 104 2.51 -0.34 10.60
N PRO A 105 2.95 0.55 11.52
CA PRO A 105 2.29 0.69 12.81
C PRO A 105 0.81 1.08 12.63
N GLU A 106 -0.07 0.58 13.49
CA GLU A 106 -1.50 0.92 13.44
C GLU A 106 -1.77 2.43 13.52
N THR A 107 -0.89 3.18 14.19
CA THR A 107 -0.96 4.65 14.26
C THR A 107 -0.83 5.35 12.90
N GLU A 108 -0.29 4.67 11.89
CA GLU A 108 -0.18 5.16 10.51
C GLU A 108 -1.42 4.82 9.66
N LEU A 109 -2.29 3.92 10.14
CA LEU A 109 -3.45 3.42 9.42
C LEU A 109 -4.68 4.32 9.62
N THR A 110 -4.57 5.58 9.21
CA THR A 110 -5.58 6.64 9.48
C THR A 110 -6.80 6.65 8.56
N LYS A 111 -6.82 5.85 7.49
CA LYS A 111 -7.89 5.80 6.48
C LYS A 111 -8.70 4.51 6.51
N VAL A 112 -8.40 3.61 7.44
CA VAL A 112 -9.12 2.35 7.67
C VAL A 112 -9.73 2.36 9.07
N SER A 113 -10.89 1.73 9.24
CA SER A 113 -11.51 1.57 10.55
C SER A 113 -10.80 0.49 11.37
N GLN A 114 -10.94 0.57 12.69
CA GLN A 114 -10.39 -0.42 13.61
C GLN A 114 -10.88 -1.84 13.28
N ASP A 115 -12.18 -2.01 13.02
CA ASP A 115 -12.77 -3.30 12.66
C ASP A 115 -12.07 -3.96 11.44
N LEU A 116 -11.69 -3.16 10.43
CA LEU A 116 -10.98 -3.68 9.25
C LEU A 116 -9.52 -4.03 9.54
N ILE A 117 -8.86 -3.28 10.43
CA ILE A 117 -7.49 -3.59 10.89
C ILE A 117 -7.50 -4.93 11.62
N GLU A 118 -8.47 -5.13 12.53
CA GLU A 118 -8.61 -6.37 13.29
C GLU A 118 -8.90 -7.56 12.37
N GLU A 119 -9.82 -7.39 11.42
CA GLU A 119 -10.20 -8.43 10.46
C GLU A 119 -9.02 -8.89 9.59
N HIS A 120 -8.21 -7.97 9.06
CA HIS A 120 -7.23 -8.27 8.02
C HIS A 120 -5.76 -8.32 8.47
N ILE A 121 -5.39 -7.62 9.54
CA ILE A 121 -4.00 -7.53 10.01
C ILE A 121 -3.79 -8.39 11.27
N GLN A 122 -4.63 -8.23 12.29
CA GLN A 122 -4.40 -8.89 13.58
C GLN A 122 -4.66 -10.41 13.53
N ASN A 123 -5.60 -10.87 12.71
CA ASN A 123 -5.85 -12.31 12.53
C ASN A 123 -4.69 -13.08 11.87
N LYS A 124 -3.81 -12.43 11.09
CA LYS A 124 -2.64 -13.11 10.50
C LYS A 124 -1.53 -13.43 11.50
N GLY A 125 -1.53 -12.78 12.67
CA GLY A 125 -0.59 -13.08 13.76
C GLY A 125 -0.86 -14.42 14.46
N ALA A 126 -2.07 -14.99 14.31
CA ALA A 126 -2.48 -16.23 14.96
C ALA A 126 -2.14 -17.50 14.16
N ASP A 127 -1.97 -17.39 12.83
CA ASP A 127 -1.69 -18.53 11.93
C ASP A 127 -0.19 -18.76 11.68
N SER A 128 0.68 -18.09 12.45
CA SER A 128 2.14 -18.16 12.32
C SER A 128 2.84 -18.88 13.49
N VAL A 129 2.12 -19.69 14.28
CA VAL A 129 2.67 -20.47 15.42
C VAL A 129 2.52 -21.97 15.18
#